data_AF-A0A0G3EJ13-F1
#
_entry.id   AF-A0A0G3EJ13-F1
#
_cell.length_a   1.000
_cell.length_b   1.000
_cell.length_c   1.000
_cell.angle_alpha   90.00
_cell.angle_beta   90.00
_cell.angle_gamma   90.00
#
_symmetry.space_group_name_H-M   'P 1'
#
loop_
_entity.id
_entity.type
_entity.pdbx_description
1 polymer ?
#
loop_
_entity_poly.entity_id
_entity_poly.type
_entity_poly.pdbx_seq_one_letter_code
_entity_poly.pdbx_strand_id
1 'polypeptide(L)'
;MDQVVERLLQCFRAEHIKELAGKFHYMGEGHAGGDTMRLVEAYGEWMALFLWGSAAYRLKDRDAYIGWSGPQRALRQKLIVQNRRFTLLVDRGAHPNLA
;
A
#
# COMPACT_ATOMS: atom_id res chain seq x y z
N MET A 1 0.88 23.39 7.04
CA MET A 1 1.44 22.35 6.14
C MET A 1 2.17 21.42 7.08
N ASP A 2 1.46 20.38 7.50
CA ASP A 2 1.62 19.82 8.83
C ASP A 2 2.83 18.90 8.95
N GLN A 3 3.43 18.89 10.15
CA GLN A 3 4.52 18.02 10.59
C GLN A 3 4.29 16.53 10.22
N VAL A 4 3.02 16.13 10.11
CA VAL A 4 2.57 14.81 9.63
C VAL A 4 3.03 14.54 8.19
N VAL A 5 2.92 15.51 7.28
CA VAL A 5 3.32 15.37 5.86
C VAL A 5 4.84 15.26 5.71
N GLU A 6 5.60 15.99 6.52
CA GLU A 6 7.07 15.89 6.53
C GLU A 6 7.56 14.54 7.08
N ARG A 7 6.91 14.00 8.12
CA ARG A 7 7.23 12.67 8.66
C ARG A 7 6.81 11.52 7.74
N LEU A 8 5.75 11.70 6.96
CA LEU A 8 5.31 10.77 5.92
C LEU A 8 6.34 10.61 4.78
N LEU A 9 7.26 11.56 4.63
CA LEU A 9 8.33 11.55 3.62
C LEU A 9 9.68 11.06 4.14
N GLN A 10 9.81 10.75 5.44
CA GLN A 10 10.98 10.02 5.92
C GLN A 10 10.91 8.59 5.39
N CYS A 11 11.55 8.38 4.25
CA CYS A 11 11.80 7.10 3.61
C CYS A 11 12.28 6.08 4.64
N PHE A 12 11.36 5.28 5.19
CA PHE A 12 11.75 4.05 5.85
C PHE A 12 12.48 3.19 4.82
N ARG A 13 13.64 2.69 5.21
CA ARG A 13 14.42 1.75 4.40
C ARG A 13 13.52 0.58 4.00
N ALA A 14 13.60 0.17 2.74
CA ALA A 14 12.75 -0.88 2.17
C ALA A 14 12.78 -2.17 3.01
N GLU A 15 13.93 -2.43 3.64
CA GLU A 15 14.17 -3.54 4.56
C GLU A 15 13.26 -3.51 5.78
N HIS A 16 13.09 -2.35 6.43
CA HIS A 16 12.25 -2.24 7.61
C HIS A 16 10.77 -2.44 7.29
N ILE A 17 10.33 -1.93 6.14
CA ILE A 17 8.98 -2.16 5.64
C ILE A 17 8.76 -3.65 5.36
N LYS A 18 9.76 -4.32 4.78
CA LYS A 18 9.72 -5.75 4.49
C LYS A 18 9.62 -6.57 5.78
N GLU A 19 10.42 -6.27 6.79
CA GLU A 19 10.37 -6.90 8.11
C GLU A 19 8.99 -6.75 8.76
N LEU A 20 8.45 -5.53 8.83
CA LEU A 20 7.12 -5.29 9.40
C LEU A 20 6.02 -6.00 8.60
N ALA A 21 6.10 -5.99 7.27
CA ALA A 21 5.16 -6.73 6.43
C ALA A 21 5.25 -8.25 6.68
N GLY A 22 6.46 -8.79 6.85
CA GLY A 22 6.69 -10.20 7.19
C GLY A 22 6.09 -10.58 8.54
N LYS A 23 6.22 -9.70 9.53
CA LYS A 23 5.73 -9.94 10.89
C LYS A 23 4.21 -9.85 11.02
N PHE A 24 3.60 -8.84 10.40
CA PHE A 24 2.20 -8.49 10.66
C PHE A 24 1.22 -8.89 9.54
N HIS A 25 1.69 -9.10 8.31
CA HIS A 25 0.81 -9.48 7.20
C HIS A 25 0.77 -11.00 7.03
N TYR A 26 -0.41 -11.58 6.93
CA TYR A 26 -0.61 -13.04 6.83
C TYR A 26 0.08 -13.69 5.60
N MET A 27 0.35 -12.91 4.54
CA MET A 27 1.11 -13.37 3.36
C MET A 27 2.63 -13.25 3.51
N GLY A 28 3.15 -12.93 4.71
CA GLY A 28 4.58 -12.80 4.97
C GLY A 28 5.24 -11.67 4.19
N GLU A 29 6.56 -11.75 4.01
CA GLU A 29 7.32 -10.75 3.26
C GLU A 29 6.88 -10.69 1.79
N GLY A 30 6.76 -9.49 1.24
CA GLY A 30 6.40 -9.29 -0.17
C GLY A 30 7.50 -8.53 -0.90
N HIS A 31 7.73 -8.87 -2.18
CA HIS A 31 8.54 -8.04 -3.07
C HIS A 31 7.60 -7.19 -3.92
N ALA A 32 7.73 -5.86 -3.83
CA ALA A 32 6.99 -4.96 -4.70
C ALA A 32 7.70 -4.81 -6.06
N GLY A 33 6.91 -4.74 -7.13
CA GLY A 33 7.37 -4.16 -8.38
C GLY A 33 7.04 -2.68 -8.38
N GLY A 34 8.06 -1.82 -8.43
CA GLY A 34 7.93 -0.36 -8.38
C GLY A 34 7.99 0.24 -6.97
N ASP A 35 7.85 1.56 -6.90
CA ASP A 35 7.96 2.34 -5.65
C ASP A 35 6.80 2.04 -4.68
N THR A 36 7.15 1.80 -3.43
CA THR A 36 6.24 1.50 -2.31
C THR A 36 6.33 2.59 -1.25
N MET A 37 5.19 3.18 -0.84
CA MET A 37 5.16 4.02 0.38
C MET A 37 3.74 4.33 0.84
N ARG A 38 3.39 4.07 2.12
CA ARG A 38 3.14 5.05 3.22
C ARG A 38 2.65 4.30 4.47
N LEU A 39 3.25 4.66 5.61
CA LEU A 39 2.73 4.32 6.95
C LEU A 39 1.67 5.35 7.37
N VAL A 40 0.74 4.94 8.22
CA VAL A 40 -0.12 5.88 8.97
C VAL A 40 0.33 5.87 10.42
N GLU A 41 0.74 7.04 10.91
CA GLU A 41 0.96 7.31 12.33
C GLU A 41 -0.34 7.91 12.91
N ALA A 42 -0.78 7.41 14.06
CA ALA A 42 -1.80 8.06 14.88
C ALA A 42 -1.39 7.94 16.34
N TYR A 43 -1.73 8.94 17.16
CA TYR A 43 -1.40 8.95 18.60
C TYR A 43 0.10 8.80 18.93
N GLY A 44 1.00 9.20 18.02
CA GLY A 44 2.44 9.04 18.21
C GLY A 44 2.97 7.63 17.89
N GLU A 45 2.11 6.74 17.40
CA GLU A 45 2.43 5.35 17.13
C GLU A 45 2.07 4.97 15.68
N TRP A 46 2.85 4.02 15.15
CA TRP A 46 2.63 3.47 13.81
C TRP A 46 1.46 2.49 13.83
N MET A 47 0.37 2.86 13.16
CA MET A 47 -0.87 2.09 13.20
C MET A 47 -0.97 1.09 12.05
N ALA A 48 -0.49 1.46 10.87
CA ALA A 48 -0.67 0.65 9.68
C ALA A 48 0.40 0.89 8.60
N LEU A 49 0.61 -0.13 7.77
CA LEU A 49 1.36 -0.09 6.53
C LEU A 49 0.41 -0.11 5.34
N PHE A 50 0.60 0.81 4.39
CA PHE A 50 0.02 0.72 3.06
C PHE A 50 1.14 0.48 2.04
N LEU A 51 1.00 -0.60 1.29
CA LEU A 51 1.93 -0.97 0.22
C LEU A 51 1.23 -0.79 -1.12
N TRP A 52 1.62 0.26 -1.83
CA TRP A 52 1.26 0.46 -3.24
C TRP A 52 2.34 -0.10 -4.15
N GLY A 53 1.96 -0.45 -5.38
CA GLY A 53 2.92 -0.85 -6.40
C GLY A 53 2.26 -0.90 -7.78
N SER A 54 2.92 -1.57 -8.72
CA SER A 54 2.39 -1.76 -10.06
C SER A 54 1.02 -2.44 -10.07
N ALA A 55 0.22 -2.08 -11.06
CA ALA A 55 -1.08 -2.69 -11.27
C ALA A 55 -0.98 -4.19 -11.57
N ALA A 56 -1.93 -4.96 -11.04
CA ALA A 56 -2.10 -6.37 -11.38
C ALA A 56 -2.32 -6.52 -12.89
N TYR A 57 -1.55 -7.39 -13.53
CA TYR A 57 -1.63 -7.59 -14.97
C TYR A 57 -3.01 -8.08 -15.43
N ARG A 58 -3.71 -8.86 -14.60
CA ARG A 58 -5.00 -9.49 -14.92
C ARG A 58 -6.04 -9.16 -13.85
N LEU A 59 -6.74 -8.04 -14.02
CA LEU A 59 -7.87 -7.63 -13.17
C LEU A 59 -9.00 -7.11 -14.06
N LYS A 60 -9.86 -8.03 -14.53
CA LYS A 60 -10.88 -7.74 -15.52
C LYS A 60 -11.87 -6.69 -15.04
N ASP A 61 -12.24 -6.72 -13.77
CA ASP A 61 -13.21 -5.79 -13.19
C ASP A 61 -12.70 -4.35 -13.20
N ARG A 62 -11.40 -4.13 -12.93
CA ARG A 62 -10.77 -2.81 -13.10
C ARG A 62 -10.87 -2.36 -14.55
N ASP A 63 -10.48 -3.23 -15.49
CA ASP A 63 -10.45 -2.88 -16.91
C ASP A 63 -11.86 -2.54 -17.41
N ALA A 64 -12.87 -3.29 -16.99
CA ALA A 64 -14.28 -3.05 -17.30
C ALA A 64 -14.79 -1.74 -16.68
N TYR A 65 -14.46 -1.47 -15.41
CA TYR A 65 -14.85 -0.25 -14.72
C TYR A 65 -14.28 1.02 -15.38
N ILE A 66 -13.00 0.99 -15.78
CA ILE A 66 -12.38 2.11 -16.50
C ILE A 66 -12.88 2.18 -17.96
N GLY A 67 -13.48 1.11 -18.48
CA GLY A 67 -13.94 1.00 -19.87
C GLY A 67 -12.81 0.74 -20.86
N TRP A 68 -11.72 0.11 -20.42
CA TRP A 68 -10.58 -0.20 -21.29
C TRP A 68 -10.84 -1.44 -22.14
N SER A 69 -10.63 -1.29 -23.45
CA SER A 69 -10.40 -2.43 -24.34
C SER A 69 -9.05 -3.10 -24.04
N GLY A 70 -8.84 -4.32 -24.55
CA GLY A 70 -7.57 -5.04 -24.42
C GLY A 70 -6.34 -4.21 -24.85
N PRO A 71 -6.36 -3.55 -26.03
CA PRO A 71 -5.29 -2.65 -26.46
C PRO A 71 -5.09 -1.43 -25.55
N GLN A 72 -6.18 -0.80 -25.09
CA GLN A 72 -6.10 0.34 -24.18
C GLN A 72 -5.45 -0.05 -22.86
N ARG A 73 -5.83 -1.21 -22.30
CA ARG A 73 -5.20 -1.76 -21.10
C ARG A 73 -3.71 -1.95 -21.31
N ALA A 74 -3.30 -2.61 -22.39
CA ALA A 74 -1.88 -2.89 -22.66
C ALA A 74 -1.03 -1.61 -22.68
N LEU A 75 -1.55 -0.51 -23.22
CA LEU A 75 -0.86 0.77 -23.29
C LEU A 75 -0.91 1.59 -21.99
N ARG A 76 -2.01 1.48 -21.23
CA ARG A 76 -2.33 2.37 -20.10
C ARG A 76 -2.15 1.75 -18.74
N GLN A 77 -1.99 0.43 -18.62
CA GLN A 77 -1.86 -0.26 -17.32
C GLN A 77 -0.70 0.28 -16.48
N LYS A 78 0.37 0.75 -17.11
CA LYS A 78 1.50 1.42 -16.45
C LYS A 78 1.15 2.73 -15.73
N LEU A 79 -0.03 3.30 -16.00
CA LEU A 79 -0.53 4.54 -15.37
C LEU A 79 -1.29 4.26 -14.07
N ILE A 80 -1.52 2.99 -13.73
CA ILE A 80 -2.28 2.59 -12.55
C ILE A 80 -1.33 2.20 -11.44
N VAL A 81 -1.51 2.83 -10.29
CA VAL A 81 -0.95 2.40 -9.01
C VAL A 81 -2.01 1.57 -8.29
N GLN A 82 -1.61 0.43 -7.73
CA GLN A 82 -2.50 -0.46 -7.01
C GLN A 82 -2.07 -0.58 -5.55
N ASN A 83 -3.03 -0.43 -4.62
CA ASN A 83 -2.81 -0.86 -3.25
C ASN A 83 -2.78 -2.39 -3.21
N ARG A 84 -1.63 -2.95 -2.83
CA ARG A 84 -1.41 -4.40 -2.81
C ARG A 84 -1.60 -4.97 -1.42
N ARG A 85 -1.23 -4.23 -0.38
CA ARG A 85 -1.38 -4.65 1.01
C ARG A 85 -1.75 -3.48 1.90
N PHE A 86 -2.61 -3.79 2.84
CA PHE A 86 -2.92 -2.98 4.00
C PHE A 86 -2.70 -3.86 5.22
N THR A 87 -1.81 -3.44 6.12
CA THR A 87 -1.41 -4.22 7.29
C THR A 87 -1.54 -3.36 8.53
N LEU A 88 -2.33 -3.80 9.50
CA LEU A 88 -2.33 -3.18 10.83
C LEU A 88 -1.07 -3.61 11.59
N LEU A 89 -0.40 -2.65 12.23
CA LEU A 89 0.78 -2.87 13.07
C LEU A 89 0.44 -3.01 14.56
N VAL A 90 -0.84 -2.95 14.87
CA VAL A 90 -1.42 -3.03 16.20
C VAL A 90 -2.22 -4.32 16.35
N ASP A 91 -2.44 -4.73 17.60
CA ASP A 91 -3.28 -5.87 17.90
C ASP A 91 -4.73 -5.63 17.46
N ARG A 92 -5.40 -6.73 17.07
CA ARG A 92 -6.81 -6.67 16.67
C ARG A 92 -7.65 -6.14 17.83
N GLY A 93 -8.35 -5.03 17.60
CA GLY A 93 -9.23 -4.40 18.59
C GLY A 93 -8.53 -3.44 19.55
N ALA A 94 -7.23 -3.16 19.37
CA ALA A 94 -6.51 -2.19 20.19
C ALA A 94 -7.07 -0.76 20.07
N HIS A 95 -7.64 -0.42 18.91
CA HIS A 95 -8.24 0.89 18.65
C HIS A 95 -9.64 0.76 18.02
N PRO A 96 -10.59 1.62 18.39
CA PRO A 96 -11.89 1.68 17.74
C PRO A 96 -11.77 2.23 16.32
N ASN A 97 -12.70 1.85 15.42
CA ASN A 97 -12.84 2.50 14.12
C ASN A 97 -13.40 3.91 14.33
N LEU A 98 -12.66 4.94 13.91
CA LEU A 98 -12.97 6.34 14.23
C LEU A 98 -13.77 7.08 13.14
N ALA A 99 -14.03 6.44 11.99
CA ALA A 99 -14.75 6.96 10.82
C ALA A 99 -14.09 8.18 10.13
#